data_AF-A0A431MA31-F1
#
_entry.id   AF-A0A431MA31-F1
#
_cell.length_a   1.000
_cell.length_b   1.000
_cell.length_c   1.000
_cell.angle_alpha   90.00
_cell.angle_beta   90.00
_cell.angle_gamma   90.00
#
_symmetry.space_group_name_H-M   'P 1'
#
loop_
_entity.id
_entity.type
_entity.pdbx_description
1 polymer ?
#
loop_
_entity_poly.entity_id
_entity_poly.type
_entity_poly.pdbx_seq_one_letter_code
_entity_poly.pdbx_strand_id
1 'polypeptide(L)'
;VWALLDEERRAGKRILFEGAQGALLDVDHGTYPFVTSSNIVAAQAATGSGLGPGAIGYVLGIAKAYTTRVGEGPFPTELFDEIGETIGSRGREFGVNTGRKRRCGWFDAVLVRQTARTSGIHGLALTKLDILDGFDEIQVCVGYKLDGKEIDHLPAGEGAQARVEPIYETIEGWQEPTANARSWADLPAQAIKYVRRVEELVGCPIALLSTSPEREDTILVQNPFEA
;
A
#
# COMPACT_ATOMS: atom_id res chain seq x y z
N VAL A 1 30.22 -2.04 -2.21
CA VAL A 1 28.80 -2.31 -2.50
C VAL A 1 28.52 -2.19 -3.99
N TRP A 2 28.66 -1.00 -4.61
CA TRP A 2 28.36 -0.81 -6.05
C TRP A 2 29.07 -1.81 -6.98
N ALA A 3 30.37 -2.08 -6.78
CA ALA A 3 31.15 -2.97 -7.65
C ALA A 3 30.66 -4.42 -7.61
N LEU A 4 30.33 -4.94 -6.42
CA LEU A 4 29.75 -6.28 -6.26
C LEU A 4 28.39 -6.37 -6.95
N LEU A 5 27.52 -5.38 -6.73
CA LEU A 5 26.18 -5.39 -7.34
C LEU A 5 26.24 -5.27 -8.86
N ASP A 6 27.17 -4.50 -9.41
CA ASP A 6 27.40 -4.39 -10.86
C ASP A 6 27.92 -5.73 -11.43
N GLU A 7 28.86 -6.38 -10.76
CA GLU A 7 29.38 -7.70 -11.16
C GLU A 7 28.28 -8.76 -11.16
N GLU A 8 27.53 -8.91 -10.06
CA GLU A 8 26.43 -9.88 -9.95
C GLU A 8 25.35 -9.62 -11.00
N ARG A 9 25.00 -8.34 -11.22
CA ARG A 9 24.03 -7.95 -12.25
C ARG A 9 24.51 -8.34 -13.65
N ARG A 10 25.77 -8.07 -14.00
CA ARG A 10 26.36 -8.45 -15.29
C ARG A 10 26.45 -9.97 -15.47
N ALA A 11 26.60 -10.70 -14.37
CA ALA A 11 26.52 -12.17 -14.34
C ALA A 11 25.07 -12.71 -14.47
N GLY A 12 24.07 -11.84 -14.66
CA GLY A 12 22.67 -12.22 -14.85
C GLY A 12 21.98 -12.67 -13.55
N LYS A 13 22.55 -12.35 -12.39
CA LYS A 13 21.98 -12.73 -11.10
C LYS A 13 20.80 -11.83 -10.74
N ARG A 14 19.83 -12.42 -10.03
CA ARG A 14 18.66 -11.71 -9.52
C ARG A 14 19.05 -11.00 -8.22
N ILE A 15 18.73 -9.72 -8.12
CA ILE A 15 19.01 -8.88 -6.96
C ILE A 15 17.67 -8.34 -6.44
N LEU A 16 17.42 -8.48 -5.14
CA LEU A 16 16.25 -7.91 -4.48
C LEU A 16 16.69 -6.72 -3.64
N PHE A 17 16.06 -5.57 -3.85
CA PHE A 17 16.21 -4.40 -2.98
C PHE A 17 15.03 -4.34 -2.02
N GLU A 18 15.31 -4.41 -0.72
CA GLU A 18 14.31 -4.28 0.32
C GLU A 18 14.20 -2.81 0.76
N GLY A 19 13.04 -2.19 0.49
CA GLY A 19 12.73 -0.86 0.98
C GLY A 19 12.32 -0.89 2.45
N ALA A 20 12.65 0.17 3.18
CA ALA A 20 12.17 0.41 4.54
C ALA A 20 11.23 1.63 4.56
N GLN A 21 10.40 1.73 5.60
CA GLN A 21 9.31 2.72 5.70
C GLN A 21 8.24 2.58 4.59
N GLY A 22 7.32 3.55 4.50
CA GLY A 22 6.32 3.63 3.44
C GLY A 22 6.58 4.85 2.55
N ALA A 23 6.22 4.76 1.27
CA ALA A 23 6.51 5.81 0.28
C ALA A 23 5.95 7.19 0.64
N LEU A 24 4.83 7.27 1.38
CA LEU A 24 4.27 8.55 1.83
C LEU A 24 5.00 9.18 3.02
N LEU A 25 6.06 8.52 3.52
CA LEU A 25 7.04 9.09 4.44
C LEU A 25 8.31 9.55 3.71
N ASP A 26 8.34 9.50 2.38
CA ASP A 26 9.43 10.07 1.58
C ASP A 26 9.55 11.58 1.85
N VAL A 27 10.80 12.08 1.93
CA VAL A 27 11.07 13.48 2.26
C VAL A 27 10.55 14.48 1.23
N ASP A 28 10.46 14.09 -0.04
CA ASP A 28 10.03 14.95 -1.15
C ASP A 28 8.58 14.66 -1.57
N HIS A 29 8.18 13.39 -1.53
CA HIS A 29 6.90 12.93 -2.08
C HIS A 29 5.86 12.54 -1.02
N GLY A 30 6.24 12.59 0.26
CA GLY A 30 5.37 12.28 1.38
C GLY A 30 4.57 13.46 1.91
N THR A 31 3.95 13.26 3.07
CA THR A 31 3.16 14.30 3.77
C THR A 31 4.07 15.23 4.58
N TYR A 32 4.95 15.99 3.93
CA TYR A 32 5.87 16.92 4.60
C TYR A 32 5.10 17.93 5.49
N PRO A 33 5.55 18.21 6.72
CA PRO A 33 6.83 17.81 7.36
C PRO A 33 6.78 16.46 8.10
N PHE A 34 5.66 15.74 8.06
CA PHE A 34 5.47 14.47 8.77
C PHE A 34 6.02 13.28 7.98
N VAL A 35 7.31 13.35 7.64
CA VAL A 35 8.04 12.43 6.78
C VAL A 35 9.33 11.97 7.46
N THR A 36 10.00 10.99 6.87
CA THR A 36 11.37 10.66 7.26
C THR A 36 12.37 11.60 6.59
N SER A 37 13.64 11.50 6.96
CA SER A 37 14.70 12.41 6.47
C SER A 37 15.44 11.88 5.24
N SER A 38 14.82 10.97 4.49
CA SER A 38 15.41 10.34 3.30
C SER A 38 14.36 10.06 2.24
N ASN A 39 14.82 9.85 1.01
CA ASN A 39 13.96 9.27 -0.02
C ASN A 39 13.69 7.79 0.27
N ILE A 40 12.46 7.36 0.00
CA ILE A 40 11.92 6.02 0.21
C ILE A 40 11.32 5.46 -1.09
N VAL A 41 11.08 6.31 -2.09
CA VAL A 41 10.65 5.86 -3.43
C VAL A 41 11.66 4.87 -4.05
N ALA A 42 11.19 4.05 -5.00
CA ALA A 42 11.98 2.96 -5.56
C ALA A 42 13.32 3.40 -6.18
N ALA A 43 13.41 4.64 -6.70
CA ALA A 43 14.64 5.22 -7.22
C ALA A 43 15.78 5.24 -6.19
N GLN A 44 15.48 5.24 -4.89
CA GLN A 44 16.46 5.16 -3.82
C GLN A 44 17.26 3.85 -3.85
N ALA A 45 16.74 2.77 -4.44
CA ALA A 45 17.51 1.55 -4.64
C ALA A 45 18.75 1.80 -5.50
N ALA A 46 18.65 2.64 -6.53
CA ALA A 46 19.77 2.98 -7.39
C ALA A 46 20.79 3.88 -6.65
N THR A 47 20.34 5.05 -6.21
CA THR A 47 21.21 6.05 -5.53
C THR A 47 21.79 5.52 -4.22
N GLY A 48 21.02 4.75 -3.45
CA GLY A 48 21.43 4.17 -2.17
C GLY A 48 22.37 2.97 -2.29
N SER A 49 22.32 2.21 -3.38
CA SER A 49 23.21 1.05 -3.60
C SER A 49 24.43 1.37 -4.46
N GLY A 50 24.42 2.52 -5.15
CA GLY A 50 25.44 2.93 -6.12
C GLY A 50 25.27 2.31 -7.50
N LEU A 51 24.10 1.75 -7.82
CA LEU A 51 23.77 1.30 -9.17
C LEU A 51 23.12 2.44 -9.98
N GLY A 52 23.25 2.39 -11.30
CA GLY A 52 22.52 3.30 -12.18
C GLY A 52 21.00 3.05 -12.15
N PRO A 53 20.16 4.05 -12.46
CA PRO A 53 18.69 3.93 -12.38
C PRO A 53 18.12 2.79 -13.24
N GLY A 54 18.76 2.49 -14.38
CA GLY A 54 18.39 1.35 -15.22
C GLY A 54 18.61 -0.02 -14.58
N ALA A 55 19.11 -0.11 -13.34
CA ALA A 55 19.20 -1.36 -12.57
C ALA A 55 17.88 -1.80 -11.94
N ILE A 56 16.94 -0.88 -11.81
CA ILE A 56 15.62 -1.16 -11.25
C ILE A 56 14.77 -1.72 -12.39
N GLY A 57 14.65 -3.05 -12.44
CA GLY A 57 13.88 -3.75 -13.48
C GLY A 57 12.39 -3.79 -13.18
N TYR A 58 12.01 -4.32 -12.01
CA TYR A 58 10.63 -4.41 -11.56
C TYR A 58 10.50 -3.81 -10.16
N VAL A 59 9.42 -3.07 -9.93
CA VAL A 59 9.09 -2.45 -8.64
C VAL A 59 7.77 -3.03 -8.15
N LEU A 60 7.84 -3.80 -7.06
CA LEU A 60 6.67 -4.33 -6.37
C LEU A 60 6.30 -3.39 -5.22
N GLY A 61 5.11 -2.79 -5.28
CA GLY A 61 4.59 -1.95 -4.19
C GLY A 61 3.85 -2.80 -3.17
N ILE A 62 4.18 -2.68 -1.89
CA ILE A 62 3.44 -3.38 -0.83
C ILE A 62 2.34 -2.48 -0.30
N ALA A 63 1.09 -2.88 -0.46
CA ALA A 63 -0.07 -2.17 0.06
C ALA A 63 -0.87 -3.08 1.00
N LYS A 64 -1.36 -2.52 2.11
CA LYS A 64 -2.36 -3.22 2.93
C LYS A 64 -3.75 -2.98 2.32
N ALA A 65 -4.69 -3.88 2.56
CA ALA A 65 -6.10 -3.71 2.17
C ALA A 65 -6.83 -2.56 2.92
N TYR A 66 -6.15 -1.89 3.84
CA TYR A 66 -6.60 -0.72 4.58
C TYR A 66 -5.39 0.15 4.89
N THR A 67 -5.61 1.40 5.30
CA THR A 67 -4.52 2.35 5.52
C THR A 67 -4.17 2.44 7.00
N THR A 68 -2.87 2.60 7.31
CA THR A 68 -2.42 2.81 8.69
C THR A 68 -1.34 3.88 8.76
N ARG A 69 -1.31 4.63 9.85
CA ARG A 69 -0.28 5.63 10.14
C ARG A 69 0.23 5.53 11.57
N VAL A 70 1.54 5.68 11.75
CA VAL A 70 2.17 5.87 13.07
C VAL A 70 2.49 7.35 13.23
N GLY A 71 2.15 7.92 14.38
CA GLY A 71 2.45 9.32 14.68
C GLY A 71 1.50 10.32 14.00
N GLU A 72 1.95 11.57 13.95
CA GLU A 72 1.18 12.70 13.45
C GLU A 72 1.19 12.79 11.92
N GLY A 73 0.40 13.73 11.41
CA GLY A 73 0.30 14.11 10.02
C GLY A 73 -1.03 13.73 9.37
N PRO A 74 -1.33 14.29 8.18
CA PRO A 74 -2.59 14.08 7.49
C PRO A 74 -2.86 12.60 7.23
N PHE A 75 -4.10 12.21 7.45
CA PHE A 75 -4.61 10.88 7.16
C PHE A 75 -6.09 10.99 6.73
N PRO A 76 -6.35 11.28 5.44
CA PRO A 76 -7.69 11.60 4.96
C PRO A 76 -8.74 10.53 5.30
N THR A 77 -8.36 9.26 5.23
CA THR A 77 -9.26 8.13 5.45
C THR A 77 -9.25 7.57 6.88
N GLU A 78 -8.70 8.30 7.84
CA GLU A 78 -8.66 7.87 9.24
C GLU A 78 -10.08 7.64 9.80
N LEU A 79 -10.23 6.53 10.51
CA LEU A 79 -11.46 6.14 11.18
C LEU A 79 -11.34 6.36 12.69
N PHE A 80 -12.35 7.01 13.25
CA PHE A 80 -12.47 7.33 14.68
C PHE A 80 -13.61 6.57 15.37
N ASP A 81 -14.15 5.55 14.69
CA ASP A 81 -15.29 4.75 15.12
C ASP A 81 -14.89 3.28 15.39
N GLU A 82 -15.88 2.46 15.70
CA GLU A 82 -15.71 1.03 16.02
C GLU A 82 -15.10 0.23 14.85
N ILE A 83 -15.29 0.67 13.60
CA ILE A 83 -14.68 0.06 12.42
C ILE A 83 -13.17 0.25 12.47
N GLY A 84 -12.71 1.49 12.69
CA GLY A 84 -11.29 1.79 12.85
C GLY A 84 -10.63 1.01 13.97
N GLU A 85 -11.34 0.83 15.10
CA GLU A 85 -10.87 0.00 16.21
C GLU A 85 -10.80 -1.48 15.87
N THR A 86 -11.80 -2.00 15.17
CA THR A 86 -11.87 -3.40 14.73
C THR A 86 -10.73 -3.73 13.78
N ILE A 87 -10.50 -2.88 12.77
CA ILE A 87 -9.37 -3.03 11.83
C ILE A 87 -8.04 -3.01 12.58
N GLY A 88 -7.85 -2.05 13.50
CA GLY A 88 -6.62 -1.93 14.26
C GLY A 88 -6.35 -3.13 15.17
N SER A 89 -7.39 -3.66 15.82
CA SER A 89 -7.30 -4.84 16.69
C SER A 89 -6.99 -6.11 15.91
N ARG A 90 -7.79 -6.42 14.87
CA ARG A 90 -7.60 -7.61 14.01
C ARG A 90 -6.25 -7.57 13.31
N GLY A 91 -5.87 -6.41 12.77
CA GLY A 91 -4.60 -6.20 12.10
C GLY A 91 -3.38 -6.19 13.01
N ARG A 92 -3.56 -6.28 14.34
CA ARG A 92 -2.52 -6.15 15.38
C ARG A 92 -1.67 -4.89 15.15
N GLU A 93 -2.33 -3.78 14.88
CA GLU A 93 -1.69 -2.53 14.47
C GLU A 93 -1.15 -1.75 15.68
N PHE A 94 -0.19 -2.36 16.37
CA PHE A 94 0.51 -1.83 17.54
C PHE A 94 2.02 -1.83 17.29
N GLY A 95 2.71 -0.80 17.76
CA GLY A 95 4.16 -0.73 17.69
C GLY A 95 4.81 -1.83 18.53
N VAL A 96 5.63 -2.69 17.92
CA VAL A 96 6.24 -3.87 18.57
C VAL A 96 6.99 -3.52 19.85
N ASN A 97 7.76 -2.42 19.85
CA ASN A 97 8.58 -2.02 21.00
C ASN A 97 7.89 -1.00 21.92
N THR A 98 6.96 -0.20 21.40
CA THR A 98 6.38 0.94 22.12
C THR A 98 4.95 0.70 22.60
N GLY A 99 4.27 -0.31 22.06
CA GLY A 99 2.84 -0.56 22.28
C GLY A 99 1.92 0.52 21.69
N ARG A 100 2.45 1.55 21.02
CA ARG A 100 1.62 2.64 20.49
C ARG A 100 0.67 2.11 19.42
N LYS A 101 -0.63 2.37 19.60
CA LYS A 101 -1.68 2.07 18.62
C LYS A 101 -1.41 2.87 17.34
N ARG A 102 -1.49 2.21 16.19
CA ARG A 102 -1.48 2.89 14.89
C ARG A 102 -2.87 3.44 14.61
N ARG A 103 -2.90 4.59 13.96
CA ARG A 103 -4.11 5.15 13.37
C ARG A 103 -4.52 4.23 12.21
N CYS A 104 -5.79 3.91 12.09
CA CYS A 104 -6.32 3.01 11.08
C CYS A 104 -7.41 3.70 10.29
N GLY A 105 -7.55 3.32 9.02
CA GLY A 105 -8.47 3.95 8.10
C GLY A 105 -8.73 3.08 6.88
N TRP A 106 -9.74 3.45 6.10
CA TRP A 106 -10.06 2.74 4.87
C TRP A 106 -8.93 2.80 3.83
N PHE A 107 -8.97 1.91 2.85
CA PHE A 107 -8.02 1.92 1.74
C PHE A 107 -8.15 3.23 0.96
N ASP A 108 -7.01 3.86 0.69
CA ASP A 108 -6.95 5.10 -0.05
C ASP A 108 -6.37 4.87 -1.45
N ALA A 109 -7.26 4.67 -2.43
CA ALA A 109 -6.84 4.39 -3.79
C ALA A 109 -6.20 5.62 -4.46
N VAL A 110 -6.53 6.84 -4.01
CA VAL A 110 -5.91 8.08 -4.49
C VAL A 110 -4.44 8.11 -4.12
N LEU A 111 -4.12 7.85 -2.85
CA LEU A 111 -2.75 7.79 -2.36
C LEU A 111 -1.95 6.68 -3.03
N VAL A 112 -2.53 5.50 -3.15
CA VAL A 112 -1.84 4.35 -3.75
C VAL A 112 -1.63 4.58 -5.25
N ARG A 113 -2.58 5.15 -5.98
CA ARG A 113 -2.44 5.55 -7.40
C ARG A 113 -1.31 6.57 -7.58
N GLN A 114 -1.30 7.62 -6.75
CA GLN A 114 -0.24 8.63 -6.78
C GLN A 114 1.13 7.98 -6.50
N THR A 115 1.22 7.14 -5.48
CA THR A 115 2.45 6.41 -5.10
C THR A 115 2.92 5.49 -6.22
N ALA A 116 2.00 4.78 -6.88
CA ALA A 116 2.32 3.91 -8.00
C ALA A 116 2.99 4.67 -9.14
N ARG A 117 2.50 5.87 -9.44
CA ARG A 117 3.08 6.74 -10.47
C ARG A 117 4.42 7.33 -10.04
N THR A 118 4.53 7.89 -8.84
CA THR A 118 5.76 8.57 -8.39
C THR A 118 6.91 7.60 -8.11
N SER A 119 6.60 6.35 -7.75
CA SER A 119 7.60 5.32 -7.45
C SER A 119 7.84 4.34 -8.60
N GLY A 120 7.15 4.49 -9.74
CA GLY A 120 7.27 3.57 -10.88
C GLY A 120 6.89 2.13 -10.54
N ILE A 121 5.82 1.94 -9.77
CA ILE A 121 5.36 0.61 -9.34
C ILE A 121 4.76 -0.13 -10.55
N HIS A 122 5.24 -1.35 -10.78
CA HIS A 122 4.82 -2.22 -11.87
C HIS A 122 3.63 -3.10 -11.46
N GLY A 123 3.60 -3.53 -10.20
CA GLY A 123 2.50 -4.27 -9.62
C GLY A 123 2.48 -4.15 -8.10
N LEU A 124 1.33 -4.44 -7.51
CA LEU A 124 1.11 -4.39 -6.07
C LEU A 124 1.10 -5.79 -5.45
N ALA A 125 1.69 -5.92 -4.28
CA ALA A 125 1.35 -6.96 -3.34
C ALA A 125 0.30 -6.39 -2.37
N LEU A 126 -0.95 -6.82 -2.50
CA LEU A 126 -2.01 -6.46 -1.58
C LEU A 126 -2.00 -7.44 -0.40
N THR A 127 -1.94 -6.92 0.82
CA THR A 127 -1.72 -7.71 2.03
C THR A 127 -2.83 -7.49 3.05
N LYS A 128 -2.97 -8.42 3.99
CA LYS A 128 -3.93 -8.33 5.10
C LYS A 128 -5.39 -8.22 4.65
N LEU A 129 -5.74 -8.94 3.59
CA LEU A 129 -7.12 -8.98 3.11
C LEU A 129 -8.07 -9.57 4.17
N ASP A 130 -7.60 -10.55 4.94
CA ASP A 130 -8.29 -11.24 6.04
C ASP A 130 -8.82 -10.31 7.14
N ILE A 131 -8.22 -9.13 7.29
CA ILE A 131 -8.64 -8.16 8.28
C ILE A 131 -10.03 -7.59 7.94
N LEU A 132 -10.39 -7.62 6.65
CA LEU A 132 -11.68 -7.16 6.14
C LEU A 132 -12.76 -8.27 6.12
N ASP A 133 -12.44 -9.50 6.53
CA ASP A 133 -13.43 -10.57 6.64
C ASP A 133 -14.51 -10.21 7.68
N GLY A 134 -15.77 -10.52 7.41
CA GLY A 134 -16.90 -10.29 8.32
C GLY A 134 -17.48 -8.88 8.32
N PHE A 135 -17.01 -7.97 7.45
CA PHE A 135 -17.66 -6.68 7.24
C PHE A 135 -18.82 -6.81 6.24
N ASP A 136 -19.94 -6.15 6.51
CA ASP A 136 -21.07 -6.08 5.57
C ASP A 136 -20.79 -5.13 4.40
N GLU A 137 -20.09 -4.03 4.69
CA GLU A 137 -19.71 -3.00 3.73
C GLU A 137 -18.27 -2.55 3.97
N ILE A 138 -17.55 -2.29 2.89
CA ILE A 138 -16.18 -1.78 2.90
C ILE A 138 -16.14 -0.51 2.07
N GLN A 139 -15.51 0.54 2.58
CA GLN A 139 -15.34 1.78 1.83
C GLN A 139 -13.92 1.88 1.27
N VAL A 140 -13.82 2.45 0.06
CA VAL A 140 -12.54 2.76 -0.59
C VAL A 140 -12.55 4.22 -0.99
N CYS A 141 -11.52 4.98 -0.62
CA CYS A 141 -11.42 6.38 -1.04
C CYS A 141 -10.98 6.45 -2.50
N VAL A 142 -11.81 7.10 -3.33
CA VAL A 142 -11.65 7.19 -4.79
C VAL A 142 -11.27 8.59 -5.28
N GLY A 143 -11.46 9.60 -4.42
CA GLY A 143 -11.17 11.00 -4.67
C GLY A 143 -11.19 11.79 -3.37
N TYR A 144 -10.86 13.08 -3.45
CA TYR A 144 -10.99 14.00 -2.33
C TYR A 144 -11.81 15.21 -2.71
N LYS A 145 -12.41 15.85 -1.71
CA LYS A 145 -12.94 17.19 -1.80
C LYS A 145 -12.03 18.14 -1.03
N LEU A 146 -11.56 19.20 -1.69
CA LEU A 146 -10.78 20.26 -1.08
C LEU A 146 -11.48 21.60 -1.32
N ASP A 147 -11.91 22.25 -0.25
CA ASP A 147 -12.57 23.56 -0.28
C ASP A 147 -13.73 23.62 -1.30
N GLY A 148 -14.53 22.54 -1.35
CA GLY A 148 -15.69 22.41 -2.25
C GLY A 148 -15.41 21.79 -3.62
N LYS A 149 -14.14 21.58 -4.00
CA LYS A 149 -13.75 21.05 -5.32
C LYS A 149 -13.25 19.63 -5.23
N GLU A 150 -13.67 18.79 -6.17
CA GLU A 150 -13.15 17.43 -6.29
C GLU A 150 -11.74 17.44 -6.91
N ILE A 151 -10.86 16.64 -6.31
CA ILE A 151 -9.50 16.39 -6.76
C ILE A 151 -9.19 14.90 -6.68
N ASP A 152 -8.25 14.43 -7.50
CA ASP A 152 -7.91 13.02 -7.68
C ASP A 152 -6.49 12.67 -7.24
N HIS A 153 -5.86 13.57 -6.45
CA HIS A 153 -4.51 13.48 -5.91
C HIS A 153 -4.44 14.13 -4.52
N LEU A 154 -3.47 13.73 -3.71
CA LEU A 154 -3.18 14.41 -2.45
C LEU A 154 -2.43 15.72 -2.74
N PRO A 155 -2.91 16.89 -2.26
CA PRO A 155 -2.24 18.17 -2.52
C PRO A 155 -0.87 18.23 -1.84
N ALA A 156 0.06 19.01 -2.39
CA ALA A 156 1.43 19.08 -1.85
C ALA A 156 1.54 19.83 -0.51
N GLY A 157 0.70 20.84 -0.28
CA GLY A 157 0.80 21.68 0.91
C GLY A 157 0.11 21.06 2.13
N GLU A 158 0.82 21.00 3.27
CA GLU A 158 0.33 20.47 4.55
C GLU A 158 -1.07 20.99 4.92
N GLY A 159 -1.27 22.31 4.84
CA GLY A 159 -2.56 22.91 5.18
C GLY A 159 -3.70 22.45 4.28
N ALA A 160 -3.43 22.18 3.01
CA ALA A 160 -4.43 21.61 2.09
C ALA A 160 -4.67 20.13 2.39
N GLN A 161 -3.61 19.35 2.65
CA GLN A 161 -3.72 17.95 3.06
C GLN A 161 -4.55 17.77 4.34
N ALA A 162 -4.48 18.70 5.28
CA ALA A 162 -5.28 18.65 6.51
C ALA A 162 -6.78 18.94 6.30
N ARG A 163 -7.16 19.53 5.16
CA ARG A 163 -8.56 19.91 4.85
C ARG A 163 -9.23 19.02 3.80
N VAL A 164 -8.51 18.05 3.23
CA VAL A 164 -9.15 17.16 2.25
C VAL A 164 -10.15 16.25 2.95
N GLU A 165 -11.33 16.12 2.35
CA GLU A 165 -12.37 15.18 2.78
C GLU A 165 -12.38 13.98 1.80
N PRO A 166 -12.33 12.73 2.29
CA PRO A 166 -12.38 11.56 1.43
C PRO A 166 -13.75 11.39 0.77
N ILE A 167 -13.73 11.09 -0.53
CA ILE A 167 -14.89 10.63 -1.29
C ILE A 167 -14.80 9.11 -1.37
N TYR A 168 -15.81 8.42 -0.84
CA TYR A 168 -15.83 6.97 -0.77
C TYR A 168 -16.73 6.33 -1.83
N GLU A 169 -16.26 5.21 -2.35
CA GLU A 169 -17.09 4.18 -2.97
C GLU A 169 -17.34 3.07 -1.93
N THR A 170 -18.60 2.68 -1.74
CA THR A 170 -18.97 1.55 -0.88
C THR A 170 -19.04 0.28 -1.72
N ILE A 171 -18.34 -0.75 -1.27
CA ILE A 171 -18.31 -2.08 -1.87
C ILE A 171 -18.93 -3.04 -0.86
N GLU A 172 -19.76 -3.96 -1.34
CA GLU A 172 -20.31 -5.05 -0.51
C GLU A 172 -19.16 -5.88 0.07
N GLY A 173 -19.19 -6.09 1.38
CA GLY A 173 -18.19 -6.90 2.07
C GLY A 173 -18.44 -8.40 1.92
N TRP A 174 -17.81 -9.19 2.78
CA TRP A 174 -17.94 -10.65 2.79
C TRP A 174 -17.87 -11.18 4.21
N GLN A 175 -18.55 -12.29 4.46
CA GLN A 175 -18.61 -12.91 5.79
C GLN A 175 -17.66 -14.10 5.91
N GLU A 176 -17.37 -14.78 4.80
CA GLU A 176 -16.50 -15.95 4.77
C GLU A 176 -15.02 -15.57 4.94
N PRO A 177 -14.22 -16.41 5.60
CA PRO A 177 -12.80 -16.13 5.78
C PRO A 177 -12.03 -16.20 4.46
N THR A 178 -11.08 -15.29 4.28
CA THR A 178 -10.10 -15.32 3.17
C THR A 178 -8.79 -15.98 3.55
N ALA A 179 -8.51 -16.13 4.85
CA ALA A 179 -7.30 -16.78 5.36
C ALA A 179 -7.11 -18.20 4.80
N ASN A 180 -5.86 -18.57 4.53
CA ASN A 180 -5.45 -19.84 3.89
C ASN A 180 -5.81 -20.00 2.40
N ALA A 181 -6.47 -19.02 1.76
CA ALA A 181 -6.71 -19.06 0.32
C ALA A 181 -5.38 -18.99 -0.47
N ARG A 182 -5.20 -19.89 -1.44
CA ARG A 182 -3.97 -20.01 -2.26
C ARG A 182 -4.22 -19.84 -3.76
N SER A 183 -5.47 -19.70 -4.14
CA SER A 183 -5.91 -19.39 -5.48
C SER A 183 -7.12 -18.45 -5.46
N TRP A 184 -7.38 -17.76 -6.56
CA TRP A 184 -8.57 -16.93 -6.70
C TRP A 184 -9.88 -17.72 -6.50
N ALA A 185 -9.88 -19.02 -6.80
CA ALA A 185 -11.06 -19.87 -6.63
C ALA A 185 -11.38 -20.17 -5.15
N ASP A 186 -10.41 -19.99 -4.25
CA ASP A 186 -10.59 -20.19 -2.81
C ASP A 186 -11.16 -18.94 -2.12
N LEU A 187 -11.25 -17.81 -2.83
CA LEU A 187 -11.71 -16.54 -2.26
C LEU A 187 -13.23 -16.36 -2.43
N PRO A 188 -13.89 -15.70 -1.45
CA PRO A 188 -15.27 -15.25 -1.61
C PRO A 188 -15.41 -14.33 -2.83
N ALA A 189 -16.51 -14.44 -3.56
CA ALA A 189 -16.73 -13.66 -4.78
C ALA A 189 -16.65 -12.14 -4.55
N GLN A 190 -17.12 -11.66 -3.40
CA GLN A 190 -17.04 -10.24 -3.04
C GLN A 190 -15.60 -9.79 -2.73
N ALA A 191 -14.79 -10.64 -2.09
CA ALA A 191 -13.37 -10.37 -1.89
C ALA A 191 -12.64 -10.23 -3.23
N ILE A 192 -12.94 -11.10 -4.20
CA ILE A 192 -12.39 -10.99 -5.56
C ILE A 192 -12.78 -9.66 -6.20
N LYS A 193 -14.05 -9.27 -6.14
CA LYS A 193 -14.53 -7.99 -6.69
C LYS A 193 -13.84 -6.79 -6.03
N TYR A 194 -13.65 -6.82 -4.72
CA TYR A 194 -12.91 -5.78 -4.00
C TYR A 194 -11.48 -5.66 -4.55
N VAL A 195 -10.75 -6.77 -4.68
CA VAL A 195 -9.38 -6.73 -5.19
C VAL A 195 -9.33 -6.23 -6.64
N ARG A 196 -10.24 -6.68 -7.51
CA ARG A 196 -10.34 -6.17 -8.89
C ARG A 196 -10.66 -4.68 -8.93
N ARG A 197 -11.54 -4.21 -8.05
CA ARG A 197 -11.88 -2.80 -7.96
C ARG A 197 -10.69 -1.95 -7.51
N VAL A 198 -9.89 -2.45 -6.57
CA VAL A 198 -8.63 -1.81 -6.16
C VAL A 198 -7.66 -1.70 -7.34
N GLU A 199 -7.49 -2.76 -8.16
CA GLU A 199 -6.65 -2.70 -9.38
C GLU A 199 -7.10 -1.59 -10.33
N GLU A 200 -8.41 -1.49 -10.58
CA GLU A 200 -9.01 -0.48 -11.47
C GLU A 200 -8.78 0.94 -10.94
N LEU A 201 -9.05 1.17 -9.66
CA LEU A 201 -8.95 2.50 -9.03
C LEU A 201 -7.50 2.98 -8.95
N VAL A 202 -6.56 2.08 -8.67
CA VAL A 202 -5.14 2.39 -8.61
C VAL A 202 -4.52 2.50 -10.01
N GLY A 203 -5.03 1.73 -10.98
CA GLY A 203 -4.43 1.59 -12.30
C GLY A 203 -3.12 0.80 -12.29
N CYS A 204 -2.98 -0.13 -11.35
CA CYS A 204 -1.80 -0.98 -11.16
C CYS A 204 -2.25 -2.41 -10.83
N PRO A 205 -1.72 -3.46 -11.50
CA PRO A 205 -2.15 -4.83 -11.27
C PRO A 205 -1.75 -5.33 -9.88
N ILE A 206 -2.58 -6.17 -9.27
CA ILE A 206 -2.18 -6.97 -8.10
C ILE A 206 -1.36 -8.16 -8.62
N ALA A 207 -0.05 -8.11 -8.39
CA ALA A 207 0.88 -9.19 -8.71
C ALA A 207 0.89 -10.28 -7.62
N LEU A 208 0.61 -9.90 -6.37
CA LEU A 208 0.56 -10.81 -5.23
C LEU A 208 -0.60 -10.44 -4.30
N LEU A 209 -1.31 -11.43 -3.77
CA LEU A 209 -2.33 -11.23 -2.75
C LEU A 209 -2.02 -12.11 -1.53
N SER A 210 -1.72 -11.48 -0.40
CA SER A 210 -1.51 -12.16 0.88
C SER A 210 -2.82 -12.16 1.68
N THR A 211 -3.24 -13.35 2.09
CA THR A 211 -4.51 -13.59 2.78
C THR A 211 -4.32 -13.95 4.25
N SER A 212 -3.08 -14.05 4.73
CA SER A 212 -2.77 -14.17 6.15
C SER A 212 -1.31 -13.77 6.42
N PRO A 213 -0.87 -13.71 7.70
CA PRO A 213 0.53 -13.54 8.06
C PRO A 213 1.45 -14.70 7.64
N GLU A 214 0.89 -15.86 7.29
CA GLU A 214 1.66 -17.05 6.93
C GLU A 214 2.22 -16.95 5.50
N ARG A 215 3.46 -17.38 5.32
CA ARG A 215 4.17 -17.27 4.04
C ARG A 215 3.45 -17.96 2.88
N GLU A 216 2.88 -19.14 3.15
CA GLU A 216 2.24 -19.99 2.14
C GLU A 216 0.84 -19.49 1.75
N ASP A 217 0.29 -18.52 2.47
CA ASP A 217 -1.03 -17.94 2.24
C ASP A 217 -0.91 -16.70 1.34
N THR A 218 -0.25 -16.92 0.21
CA THR A 218 -0.01 -15.90 -0.82
C THR A 218 -0.41 -16.43 -2.19
N ILE A 219 -1.31 -15.73 -2.85
CA ILE A 219 -1.71 -15.99 -4.23
C ILE A 219 -0.76 -15.21 -5.15
N LEU A 220 0.08 -15.94 -5.88
CA LEU A 220 1.00 -15.36 -6.87
C LEU A 220 0.29 -15.23 -8.22
N VAL A 221 0.04 -13.99 -8.66
CA VAL A 221 -0.63 -13.69 -9.94
C VAL A 221 0.40 -13.48 -11.04
N GLN A 222 1.45 -12.72 -10.74
CA GLN A 222 2.56 -12.45 -11.64
C GLN A 222 3.87 -12.52 -10.84
N ASN A 223 4.83 -13.31 -11.32
CA ASN A 223 6.14 -13.42 -10.68
C ASN A 223 7.02 -12.19 -11.02
N PRO A 224 7.41 -11.36 -10.03
CA PRO A 224 8.22 -10.17 -10.27
C PRO A 224 9.60 -10.43 -10.90
N PHE A 225 10.11 -11.66 -10.82
CA PHE A 225 11.40 -12.04 -11.41
C PHE A 225 11.30 -12.61 -12.83
N GLU A 226 10.09 -12.75 -13.35
CA GLU A 226 9.80 -13.29 -14.70
C GLU A 226 8.99 -12.31 -15.56
N ALA A 227 8.67 -11.14 -15.01
CA ALA A 227 7.91 -10.07 -15.64
C ALA A 227 8.74 -9.25 -16.65
#